data_AF-A0A953W1R8-F1
#
_entry.id   AF-A0A953W1R8-F1
#
_cell.length_a   1.000
_cell.length_b   1.000
_cell.length_c   1.000
_cell.angle_alpha   90.00
_cell.angle_beta   90.00
_cell.angle_gamma   90.00
#
_symmetry.space_group_name_H-M   'P 1'
#
loop_
_entity.id
_entity.type
_entity.pdbx_description
1 polymer ?
#
loop_
_entity_poly.entity_id
_entity_poly.type
_entity_poly.pdbx_seq_one_letter_code
_entity_poly.pdbx_strand_id
1 'polypeptide(L)' 'STCHVYVHPDWVEKLPAVDPMEEDMLDFAYQPDPSRSRLTCQIKVTAALDGLVVQMPEKQI' A
#
# COMPACT_ATOMS: atom_id res chain seq x y z
N SER A 1 4.10 -9.33 -5.20
CA SER A 1 3.22 -9.53 -4.03
C SER A 1 1.77 -9.39 -4.48
N THR A 2 0.85 -10.20 -3.95
CA THR A 2 -0.51 -10.37 -4.54
C THR A 2 -1.62 -9.51 -3.91
N CYS A 3 -1.26 -8.65 -2.96
CA CYS A 3 -2.17 -7.73 -2.26
C CYS A 3 -1.74 -6.25 -2.42
N HIS A 4 -0.90 -5.97 -3.42
CA HIS A 4 -0.32 -4.64 -3.67
C HIS A 4 -1.36 -3.64 -4.16
N VAL A 5 -1.30 -2.41 -3.65
CA VAL A 5 -2.08 -1.25 -4.10
C VAL A 5 -1.24 0.02 -4.06
N TYR A 6 -1.69 1.06 -4.78
CA TYR A 6 -1.20 2.42 -4.60
C TYR A 6 -2.16 3.20 -3.70
N VAL A 7 -1.67 3.72 -2.58
CA VAL A 7 -2.43 4.60 -1.70
C VAL A 7 -2.56 5.99 -2.36
N HIS A 8 -3.74 6.59 -2.27
CA HIS A 8 -3.94 7.95 -2.78
C HIS A 8 -3.02 8.94 -2.02
N PRO A 9 -2.41 9.95 -2.69
CA PRO A 9 -1.45 10.87 -2.07
C PRO A 9 -1.92 11.47 -0.73
N ASP A 10 -3.17 11.93 -0.67
CA ASP A 10 -3.79 12.51 0.55
C ASP A 10 -3.90 11.57 1.76
N TRP A 11 -3.55 10.29 1.59
CA TRP A 11 -3.64 9.24 2.61
C TRP A 11 -2.30 8.65 3.01
N VAL A 12 -1.22 8.88 2.26
CA VAL A 12 0.10 8.28 2.53
C VAL A 12 0.59 8.62 3.94
N GLU A 13 0.52 9.90 4.31
CA GLU A 13 0.97 10.37 5.64
C GLU A 13 0.03 9.99 6.79
N LYS A 14 -1.18 9.49 6.50
CA LYS A 14 -2.16 9.06 7.50
C LYS A 14 -2.00 7.58 7.88
N LEU A 15 -1.21 6.82 7.12
CA LEU A 15 -0.90 5.43 7.41
C LEU A 15 0.39 5.33 8.23
N PRO A 16 0.54 4.28 9.05
CA PRO A 16 1.84 3.93 9.60
C PRO A 16 2.86 3.74 8.47
N ALA A 17 4.11 4.09 8.75
CA ALA A 17 5.21 3.85 7.84
C ALA A 17 5.26 2.37 7.42
N VAL A 18 5.73 2.14 6.19
CA VAL A 18 6.12 0.81 5.72
C VAL A 18 7.18 0.24 6.67
N ASP A 19 7.01 -1.00 7.08
CA ASP A 19 8.05 -1.72 7.79
C ASP A 19 9.05 -2.37 6.80
N PRO A 20 10.28 -2.72 7.24
CA PRO A 20 11.29 -3.26 6.33
C PRO A 20 10.88 -4.55 5.61
N MET A 21 10.06 -5.39 6.25
CA MET A 21 9.60 -6.63 5.64
C MET A 21 8.53 -6.36 4.56
N GLU A 22 7.67 -5.36 4.79
CA GLU A 22 6.75 -4.87 3.77
C GLU A 22 7.52 -4.26 2.58
N GLU A 23 8.57 -3.49 2.83
CA GLU A 23 9.43 -2.90 1.79
C GLU A 23 10.08 -3.98 0.90
N ASP A 24 10.75 -4.96 1.52
CA ASP A 24 11.36 -6.10 0.81
C ASP A 24 10.34 -6.87 -0.05
N MET A 25 9.09 -6.97 0.41
CA MET A 25 8.01 -7.65 -0.32
C MET A 25 7.46 -6.82 -1.49
N LEU A 26 7.52 -5.49 -1.40
CA LEU A 26 7.08 -4.58 -2.46
C LEU A 26 8.02 -4.59 -3.66
N ASP A 27 9.29 -4.96 -3.49
CA ASP A 27 10.24 -5.17 -4.60
C ASP A 27 9.77 -6.25 -5.59
N PHE A 28 8.95 -7.19 -5.12
CA PHE A 28 8.34 -8.25 -5.94
C PHE A 28 6.95 -7.87 -6.49
N ALA A 29 6.46 -6.65 -6.24
CA ALA A 29 5.16 -6.20 -6.74
C ALA A 29 5.23 -5.82 -8.22
N TYR A 30 4.07 -5.75 -8.87
CA TYR A 30 4.00 -5.24 -10.24
C TYR A 30 4.08 -3.71 -10.23
N GLN A 31 5.16 -3.15 -10.80
CA GLN A 31 5.38 -1.71 -10.93
C GLN A 31 5.22 -0.93 -9.60
N PRO A 32 6.03 -1.22 -8.56
CA PRO A 32 5.91 -0.51 -7.29
C PRO A 32 6.27 0.98 -7.43
N ASP A 33 5.48 1.83 -6.79
CA ASP A 33 5.74 3.25 -6.54
C ASP A 33 6.36 3.41 -5.14
N PRO A 34 7.59 3.93 -4.99
CA PRO A 34 8.27 4.07 -3.70
C PRO A 34 7.53 4.92 -2.66
N SER A 35 6.63 5.80 -3.10
CA SER A 35 5.91 6.73 -2.23
C SER A 35 4.49 6.28 -1.89
N ARG A 36 3.88 5.45 -2.74
CA ARG A 36 2.45 5.10 -2.64
C ARG A 36 2.17 3.61 -2.53
N SER A 37 3.12 2.74 -2.90
CA SER A 37 2.90 1.29 -2.82
C SER A 37 2.73 0.84 -1.39
N ARG A 38 1.70 0.03 -1.14
CA ARG A 38 1.47 -0.69 0.12
C ARG A 38 0.95 -2.10 -0.14
N LEU A 39 1.15 -2.97 0.83
CA LEU A 39 0.49 -4.28 0.91
C LEU A 39 -0.78 -4.13 1.75
N THR A 40 -1.94 -4.29 1.12
CA THR A 40 -3.24 -4.11 1.80
C THR A 40 -3.41 -5.01 3.02
N CYS A 41 -2.82 -6.20 3.03
CA CYS A 41 -2.87 -7.11 4.18
C CYS A 41 -2.12 -6.59 5.42
N GLN A 42 -1.22 -5.60 5.27
CA GLN A 42 -0.51 -4.94 6.36
C GLN A 42 -1.23 -3.68 6.86
N ILE A 43 -2.26 -3.21 6.15
CA ILE A 43 -3.05 -2.04 6.55
C ILE A 43 -4.20 -2.49 7.46
N LYS A 44 -4.07 -2.24 8.76
CA LYS A 44 -5.16 -2.46 9.70
C LYS A 44 -6.20 -1.34 9.59
N VAL A 45 -7.42 -1.71 9.19
CA VAL A 45 -8.54 -0.77 9.11
C VAL A 45 -8.90 -0.25 10.51
N THR A 46 -9.04 1.07 10.63
CA THR A 46 -9.47 1.77 11.84
C THR A 46 -10.47 2.86 11.48
N ALA A 47 -11.16 3.44 12.47
CA ALA A 47 -12.07 4.56 12.23
C ALA A 47 -11.37 5.79 11.63
N ALA A 48 -10.06 5.95 11.84
CA ALA A 48 -9.28 7.03 11.23
C ALA A 48 -9.08 6.87 9.71
N LEU A 49 -9.38 5.68 9.16
CA LEU A 49 -9.27 5.36 7.74
C LEU A 49 -10.62 5.38 7.01
N ASP A 50 -11.67 5.94 7.62
CA ASP A 50 -12.95 6.13 6.95
C ASP A 50 -12.78 7.04 5.72
N GLY A 51 -13.10 6.52 4.54
CA GLY A 51 -12.87 7.18 3.25
C GLY A 51 -11.50 6.95 2.60
N LEU A 52 -10.67 6.02 3.10
CA LEU A 52 -9.41 5.64 2.48
C LEU A 52 -9.58 5.30 0.99
N VAL A 53 -8.78 5.95 0.14
CA VAL A 53 -8.76 5.70 -1.31
C VAL A 53 -7.47 4.98 -1.70
N VAL A 54 -7.63 3.88 -2.44
CA VAL A 54 -6.52 3.13 -3.02
C VAL A 54 -6.81 2.84 -4.50
N GLN A 55 -5.74 2.66 -5.27
CA GLN A 55 -5.79 2.27 -6.67
C GLN A 55 -5.15 0.88 -6.83
N MET A 56 -5.87 -0.01 -7.52
CA MET A 56 -5.34 -1.33 -7.87
C MET A 56 -4.32 -1.19 -9.01
N PRO A 57 -3.21 -1.96 -8.99
CA PRO A 57 -2.35 -2.10 -10.16
C PRO A 57 -3.07 -2.86 -11.28
N GLU A 58 -2.52 -2.79 -12.50
CA GLU A 58 -3.07 -3.50 -13.67
C GLU A 58 -3.13 -5.03 -13.46
N LYS A 59 -2.17 -5.58 -12.71
CA LYS A 59 -2.10 -7.00 -12.33
C LYS A 59 -1.30 -7.20 -11.04
N GLN A 60 -1.45 -8.38 -10.46
CA GLN A 60 -0.68 -8.86 -9.30
C GLN A 60 0.30 -9.95 -9.77
N ILE A 61 1.49 -10.04 -9.14
CA ILE A 61 2.53 -11.05 -9.42
C ILE A 61 2.96 -11.71 -8.11
#